data_AF-A0A953GYB7-F1
#
_entry.id   AF-A0A953GYB7-F1
#
_cell.length_a   1.000
_cell.length_b   1.000
_cell.length_c   1.000
_cell.angle_alpha   90.00
_cell.angle_beta   90.00
_cell.angle_gamma   90.00
#
_symmetry.space_group_name_H-M   'P 1'
#
loop_
_entity.id
_entity.type
_entity.pdbx_description
1 polymer ?
#
loop_
_entity_poly.entity_id
_entity_poly.type
_entity_poly.pdbx_seq_one_letter_code
_entity_poly.pdbx_strand_id
1 'polypeptide(L)'
;MNGKNHNRKNRFWNLALFGLLPLLVAACEDPAPTDYIPQNVVTAYLIVDQPIRGIVVARSQAVADSFKYSNSVIRDADVRIIEGANTYRLQYRTDGNNIGEYYLPDTTILVQPERSYRMEIALSDGGRITGQTVTPARVAWVKPPRALLQYPADTANLPSPDSLSFEWTAVPKTREYIISVSCVDSLEYGRYLTPATEEKNRRTSSVINQNARRRYNETTRWAFVQTSKLPLVWFAYKWYGLHDLTVYAPDPNMVEWFKQTRFGPNEFNALLSTVEGDGIGVFGSASVVGQRQFLLKNQP
;
A
#
# COMPACT_ATOMS: atom_id res chain seq x y z
N MET A 1 72.68 34.64 44.44
CA MET A 1 71.70 34.38 43.36
C MET A 1 70.53 33.64 43.97
N ASN A 2 69.39 34.31 44.14
CA ASN A 2 68.25 33.83 44.89
C ASN A 2 66.99 33.88 44.00
N GLY A 3 66.40 32.71 43.75
CA GLY A 3 64.96 32.45 43.54
C GLY A 3 64.20 33.11 42.36
N LYS A 4 63.53 32.27 41.57
CA LYS A 4 62.05 32.12 41.47
C LYS A 4 61.68 31.46 40.12
N ASN A 5 61.25 30.20 40.08
CA ASN A 5 59.87 29.71 40.28
C ASN A 5 58.82 30.60 39.59
N HIS A 6 58.26 30.17 38.45
CA HIS A 6 56.89 30.42 37.99
C HIS A 6 56.52 29.33 36.94
N ASN A 7 55.24 28.96 36.86
CA ASN A 7 54.63 28.04 35.87
C ASN A 7 54.59 26.52 36.10
N ARG A 8 54.34 26.05 37.33
CA ARG A 8 53.84 24.67 37.53
C ARG A 8 52.36 24.52 37.90
N LYS A 9 51.66 25.59 38.29
CA LYS A 9 50.28 25.48 38.79
C LYS A 9 49.16 25.52 37.72
N ASN A 10 49.40 26.06 36.53
CA ASN A 10 48.34 26.16 35.50
C ASN A 10 48.26 24.95 34.55
N ARG A 11 49.24 24.03 34.57
CA ARG A 11 49.21 22.83 33.72
C ARG A 11 48.32 21.73 34.28
N PHE A 12 48.20 21.61 35.60
CA PHE A 12 47.40 20.54 36.23
C PHE A 12 45.89 20.79 36.16
N TRP A 13 45.44 22.05 36.09
CA TRP A 13 44.01 22.36 35.97
C TRP A 13 43.48 22.17 34.54
N ASN A 14 44.29 22.48 33.52
CA ASN A 14 43.93 22.25 32.11
C ASN A 14 44.00 20.77 31.69
N LEU A 15 44.82 19.95 32.37
CA LEU A 15 44.88 18.50 32.14
C LEU A 15 43.73 17.74 32.83
N ALA A 16 43.22 18.23 33.97
CA ALA A 16 42.04 17.65 34.62
C ALA A 16 40.75 17.90 33.82
N LEU A 17 40.64 19.07 33.17
CA LEU A 17 39.48 19.40 32.33
C LEU A 17 39.48 18.64 30.98
N PHE A 18 40.65 18.31 30.44
CA PHE A 18 40.78 17.50 29.21
C PHE A 18 40.67 15.99 29.44
N GLY A 19 40.89 15.50 30.66
CA GLY A 19 40.72 14.08 31.01
C GLY A 19 39.27 13.66 31.26
N LEU A 20 38.38 14.61 31.58
CA LEU A 20 36.94 14.34 31.81
C LEU A 20 36.08 14.42 30.54
N LEU A 21 36.58 15.08 29.48
CA LEU A 21 35.85 15.27 28.23
C LEU A 21 35.58 13.97 27.44
N PRO A 22 36.46 12.93 27.42
CA PRO A 22 36.18 11.68 26.72
C PRO A 22 35.10 10.83 27.40
N LEU A 23 34.87 11.00 28.71
CA LEU A 23 33.87 10.25 29.48
C LEU A 23 32.44 10.76 29.26
N LEU A 24 32.28 11.97 28.70
CA LEU A 24 30.98 12.55 28.36
C LEU A 24 30.52 12.22 26.92
N VAL A 25 31.41 11.65 26.09
CA VAL A 25 31.07 11.24 24.71
C VAL A 25 30.83 9.73 24.57
N ALA A 26 30.96 8.97 25.66
CA ALA A 26 30.25 7.71 25.82
C ALA A 26 28.78 8.01 26.11
N ALA A 27 28.15 8.77 25.21
CA ALA A 27 26.71 8.82 25.10
C ALA A 27 26.27 7.36 24.96
N CYS A 28 25.43 6.95 25.89
CA CYS A 28 24.74 5.70 25.92
C CYS A 28 23.83 5.65 24.67
N GLU A 29 24.38 5.37 23.50
CA GLU A 29 23.57 4.83 22.42
C GLU A 29 23.13 3.46 22.93
N ASP A 30 21.84 3.35 23.28
CA ASP A 30 21.23 2.05 23.44
C ASP A 30 21.56 1.26 22.16
N PRO A 31 22.21 0.09 22.27
CA PRO A 31 22.47 -0.72 21.10
C PRO A 31 21.15 -0.93 20.38
N ALA A 32 21.14 -0.75 19.05
CA ALA A 32 19.95 -0.95 18.26
C ALA A 32 19.36 -2.33 18.63
N PRO A 33 18.08 -2.41 19.04
CA PRO A 33 17.52 -3.65 19.58
C PRO A 33 17.72 -4.78 18.57
N THR A 34 18.60 -5.73 18.92
CA THR A 34 18.92 -6.89 18.09
C THR A 34 17.89 -8.01 18.23
N ASP A 35 17.01 -7.90 19.23
CA ASP A 35 16.02 -8.91 19.60
C ASP A 35 14.79 -8.80 18.69
N TYR A 36 14.98 -9.15 17.43
CA TYR A 36 13.89 -9.30 16.48
C TYR A 36 13.05 -10.52 16.85
N ILE A 37 11.77 -10.30 17.17
CA ILE A 37 10.78 -11.35 17.41
C ILE A 37 9.87 -11.42 16.17
N PRO A 38 9.85 -12.56 15.44
CA PRO A 38 8.95 -12.74 14.32
C PRO A 38 7.49 -12.64 14.72
N GLN A 39 6.71 -11.88 13.96
CA GLN A 39 5.26 -11.78 14.09
C GLN A 39 4.60 -12.36 12.84
N ASN A 40 3.50 -13.11 13.02
CA ASN A 40 2.68 -13.52 11.89
C ASN A 40 1.90 -12.31 11.37
N VAL A 41 1.90 -12.12 10.06
CA VAL A 41 1.27 -11.00 9.37
C VAL A 41 0.26 -11.54 8.37
N VAL A 42 -0.96 -10.99 8.39
CA VAL A 42 -2.02 -11.35 7.45
C VAL A 42 -2.46 -10.14 6.63
N THR A 43 -2.60 -10.32 5.33
CA THR A 43 -3.25 -9.35 4.45
C THR A 43 -4.31 -10.06 3.62
N ALA A 44 -5.56 -9.74 3.87
CA ALA A 44 -6.70 -10.39 3.25
C ALA A 44 -7.78 -9.35 2.91
N TYR A 45 -8.13 -9.25 1.63
CA TYR A 45 -9.22 -8.39 1.17
C TYR A 45 -10.20 -9.19 0.33
N LEU A 46 -11.47 -9.16 0.71
CA LEU A 46 -12.55 -9.70 -0.13
C LEU A 46 -13.10 -8.61 -1.05
N ILE A 47 -13.07 -8.86 -2.36
CA ILE A 47 -13.57 -7.89 -3.34
C ILE A 47 -14.90 -8.41 -3.90
N VAL A 48 -15.97 -7.63 -3.69
CA VAL A 48 -17.32 -7.95 -4.16
C VAL A 48 -17.33 -8.29 -5.65
N ASP A 49 -18.08 -9.33 -6.01
CA ASP A 49 -18.21 -9.90 -7.35
C ASP A 49 -16.90 -10.45 -7.95
N GLN A 50 -15.85 -10.62 -7.14
CA GLN A 50 -14.62 -11.30 -7.55
C GLN A 50 -14.47 -12.65 -6.83
N PRO A 51 -13.71 -13.58 -7.42
CA PRO A 51 -13.30 -14.81 -6.73
C PRO A 51 -12.50 -14.51 -5.45
N ILE A 52 -12.60 -15.41 -4.46
CA ILE A 52 -11.80 -15.33 -3.23
C ILE A 52 -10.34 -15.65 -3.54
N ARG A 53 -9.45 -14.66 -3.43
CA ARG A 53 -8.01 -14.78 -3.72
C ARG A 53 -7.21 -13.65 -3.03
N GLY A 54 -5.89 -13.69 -3.15
CA GLY A 54 -5.02 -12.60 -2.67
C GLY A 54 -4.83 -12.56 -1.17
N ILE A 55 -5.11 -13.67 -0.46
CA ILE A 55 -4.93 -13.76 0.99
C ILE A 55 -3.48 -14.15 1.27
N VAL A 56 -2.71 -13.29 1.90
CA VAL A 56 -1.30 -13.54 2.21
C VAL A 56 -1.14 -13.79 3.69
N VAL A 57 -0.50 -14.90 4.04
CA VAL A 57 -0.09 -15.26 5.39
C VAL A 57 1.43 -15.31 5.41
N ALA A 58 2.05 -14.49 6.24
CA ALA A 58 3.49 -14.31 6.26
C ALA A 58 4.04 -14.14 7.68
N ARG A 59 5.36 -14.11 7.82
CA ARG A 59 6.07 -13.63 9.00
C ARG A 59 6.81 -12.35 8.65
N SER A 60 6.94 -11.46 9.62
CA SER A 60 7.87 -10.33 9.52
C SER A 60 9.29 -10.83 9.23
N GLN A 61 10.21 -9.93 8.89
CA GLN A 61 11.63 -10.23 8.75
C GLN A 61 12.46 -9.21 9.52
N ALA A 62 13.63 -9.62 9.99
CA ALA A 62 14.57 -8.70 10.64
C ALA A 62 15.03 -7.62 9.64
N VAL A 63 15.10 -6.37 10.09
CA VAL A 63 15.56 -5.25 9.25
C VAL A 63 17.05 -5.38 8.92
N ALA A 64 17.83 -6.04 9.80
CA ALA A 64 19.26 -6.26 9.62
C ALA A 64 19.60 -7.33 8.57
N ASP A 65 18.63 -8.16 8.16
CA ASP A 65 18.85 -9.25 7.22
C ASP A 65 18.50 -8.85 5.77
N SER A 66 19.01 -9.62 4.80
CA SER A 66 18.61 -9.45 3.40
C SER A 66 17.12 -9.82 3.23
N PHE A 67 16.30 -8.87 2.79
CA PHE A 67 14.89 -9.14 2.54
C PHE A 67 14.70 -10.13 1.38
N LYS A 68 14.02 -11.25 1.66
CA LYS A 68 13.56 -12.22 0.65
C LYS A 68 12.09 -12.53 0.87
N TYR A 69 11.22 -12.04 -0.01
CA TYR A 69 9.76 -12.23 0.15
C TYR A 69 9.35 -13.70 0.25
N SER A 70 9.98 -14.58 -0.54
CA SER A 70 9.71 -16.03 -0.52
C SER A 70 9.94 -16.69 0.83
N ASN A 71 10.76 -16.07 1.69
CA ASN A 71 11.11 -16.57 3.02
C ASN A 71 10.12 -16.11 4.09
N SER A 72 9.37 -15.02 3.86
CA SER A 72 8.34 -14.58 4.79
C SER A 72 7.03 -15.36 4.67
N VAL A 73 6.70 -15.88 3.48
CA VAL A 73 5.36 -16.47 3.26
C VAL A 73 5.24 -17.83 3.95
N ILE A 74 4.17 -17.99 4.74
CA ILE A 74 3.77 -19.25 5.37
C ILE A 74 2.91 -20.02 4.34
N ARG A 75 3.28 -21.28 4.05
CA ARG A 75 2.72 -22.04 2.91
C ARG A 75 1.87 -23.23 3.33
N ASP A 76 1.98 -23.63 4.59
CA ASP A 76 1.39 -24.81 5.20
C ASP A 76 0.24 -24.46 6.17
N ALA A 77 -0.18 -23.19 6.21
CA ALA A 77 -1.35 -22.77 6.99
C ALA A 77 -2.66 -23.33 6.39
N ASP A 78 -3.59 -23.70 7.26
CA ASP A 78 -4.96 -24.04 6.87
C ASP A 78 -5.83 -22.77 6.91
N VAL A 79 -6.11 -22.22 5.74
CA VAL A 79 -6.83 -20.95 5.57
C VAL A 79 -8.26 -21.21 5.13
N ARG A 80 -9.22 -20.64 5.87
CA ARG A 80 -10.65 -20.81 5.61
C ARG A 80 -11.37 -19.46 5.61
N ILE A 81 -12.31 -19.30 4.68
CA ILE A 81 -13.28 -18.20 4.66
C ILE A 81 -14.67 -18.78 4.90
N ILE A 82 -15.43 -18.16 5.80
CA ILE A 82 -16.71 -18.67 6.29
C ILE A 82 -17.78 -17.62 6.00
N GLU A 83 -18.86 -18.06 5.37
CA GLU A 83 -20.04 -17.25 5.03
C GLU A 83 -21.29 -17.99 5.53
N GLY A 84 -21.83 -17.57 6.68
CA GLY A 84 -22.94 -18.29 7.31
C GLY A 84 -22.57 -19.74 7.61
N ALA A 85 -23.25 -20.70 6.98
CA ALA A 85 -22.98 -22.14 7.10
C ALA A 85 -21.90 -22.65 6.13
N ASN A 86 -21.53 -21.86 5.12
CA ASN A 86 -20.56 -22.27 4.11
C ASN A 86 -19.14 -22.06 4.63
N THR A 87 -18.29 -23.06 4.44
CA THR A 87 -16.85 -22.97 4.74
C THR A 87 -16.05 -23.24 3.48
N TYR A 88 -15.29 -22.24 3.04
CA TYR A 88 -14.41 -22.30 1.88
C TYR A 88 -12.99 -22.52 2.36
N ARG A 89 -12.39 -23.67 2.01
CA ARG A 89 -10.99 -23.98 2.31
C ARG A 89 -10.11 -23.54 1.14
N LEU A 90 -9.14 -22.69 1.42
CA LEU A 90 -8.28 -22.09 0.41
C LEU A 90 -7.03 -22.95 0.18
N GLN A 91 -6.41 -22.78 -0.99
CA GLN A 91 -5.18 -23.42 -1.39
C GLN A 91 -4.08 -22.39 -1.56
N TYR A 92 -2.86 -22.77 -1.16
CA TYR A 92 -1.67 -21.98 -1.41
C TYR A 92 -1.28 -22.02 -2.90
N ARG A 93 -1.00 -20.86 -3.49
CA ARG A 93 -0.57 -20.75 -4.89
C ARG A 93 0.94 -20.91 -5.02
N THR A 94 1.35 -21.92 -5.78
CA THR A 94 2.77 -22.26 -6.02
C THR A 94 3.28 -21.82 -7.39
N ASP A 95 2.41 -21.34 -8.28
CA ASP A 95 2.72 -21.01 -9.67
C ASP A 95 2.12 -19.68 -10.16
N GLY A 96 2.60 -19.23 -11.31
CA GLY A 96 2.14 -18.01 -11.99
C GLY A 96 2.64 -16.70 -11.38
N ASN A 97 1.94 -15.60 -11.66
CA ASN A 97 2.35 -14.25 -11.25
C ASN A 97 1.96 -13.91 -9.80
N ASN A 98 1.14 -14.73 -9.13
CA ASN A 98 0.61 -14.47 -7.80
C ASN A 98 1.12 -15.48 -6.75
N ILE A 99 2.32 -16.03 -6.94
CA ILE A 99 2.93 -16.96 -5.98
C ILE A 99 2.99 -16.31 -4.60
N GLY A 100 2.58 -17.05 -3.57
CA GLY A 100 2.60 -16.57 -2.19
C GLY A 100 1.25 -16.13 -1.63
N GLU A 101 0.17 -16.26 -2.41
CA GLU A 101 -1.21 -16.05 -1.93
C GLU A 101 -1.95 -17.38 -1.68
N TYR A 102 -2.95 -17.32 -0.82
CA TYR A 102 -4.03 -18.29 -0.70
C TYR A 102 -5.24 -17.84 -1.53
N TYR A 103 -5.89 -18.80 -2.19
CA TYR A 103 -7.06 -18.57 -3.03
C TYR A 103 -8.02 -19.75 -2.99
N LEU A 104 -9.27 -19.50 -3.37
CA LEU A 104 -10.26 -20.56 -3.60
C LEU A 104 -10.16 -21.04 -5.06
N PRO A 105 -9.88 -22.33 -5.32
CA PRO A 105 -9.74 -22.82 -6.69
C PRO A 105 -11.03 -22.72 -7.53
N ASP A 106 -12.18 -22.87 -6.89
CA ASP A 106 -13.47 -22.66 -7.54
C ASP A 106 -13.72 -21.16 -7.70
N THR A 107 -13.36 -20.64 -8.88
CA THR A 107 -13.52 -19.24 -9.23
C THR A 107 -14.96 -18.84 -9.59
N THR A 108 -15.90 -19.79 -9.63
CA THR A 108 -17.32 -19.48 -9.83
C THR A 108 -17.98 -18.96 -8.57
N ILE A 109 -17.37 -19.22 -7.40
CA ILE A 109 -17.77 -18.68 -6.12
C ILE A 109 -17.23 -17.25 -6.00
N LEU A 110 -18.16 -16.29 -6.08
CA LEU A 110 -17.87 -14.86 -6.00
C LEU A 110 -18.27 -14.31 -4.63
N VAL A 111 -17.45 -13.40 -4.12
CA VAL A 111 -17.76 -12.64 -2.90
C VAL A 111 -19.04 -11.86 -3.11
N GLN A 112 -20.03 -12.09 -2.24
CA GLN A 112 -21.32 -11.42 -2.31
C GLN A 112 -21.28 -10.05 -1.62
N PRO A 113 -22.03 -9.05 -2.10
CA PRO A 113 -22.17 -7.77 -1.40
C PRO A 113 -23.03 -7.92 -0.15
N GLU A 114 -22.82 -7.03 0.82
CA GLU A 114 -23.65 -6.92 2.03
C GLU A 114 -23.73 -8.23 2.85
N ARG A 115 -22.62 -8.98 2.88
CA ARG A 115 -22.48 -10.25 3.60
C ARG A 115 -21.37 -10.17 4.63
N SER A 116 -21.60 -10.86 5.75
CA SER A 116 -20.57 -11.06 6.77
C SER A 116 -19.70 -12.26 6.39
N TYR A 117 -18.40 -12.05 6.37
CA TYR A 117 -17.41 -13.10 6.19
C TYR A 117 -16.50 -13.18 7.41
N ARG A 118 -16.10 -14.40 7.76
CA ARG A 118 -15.12 -14.66 8.82
C ARG A 118 -13.96 -15.45 8.24
N MET A 119 -12.75 -15.08 8.64
CA MET A 119 -11.53 -15.78 8.28
C MET A 119 -11.03 -16.57 9.48
N GLU A 120 -10.60 -17.81 9.23
CA GLU A 120 -9.87 -18.64 10.19
C GLU A 120 -8.58 -19.12 9.54
N ILE A 121 -7.47 -18.97 10.25
CA ILE A 121 -6.16 -19.48 9.86
C ILE A 121 -5.63 -20.30 11.02
N ALA A 122 -5.30 -21.57 10.75
CA ALA A 122 -4.55 -22.40 11.68
C ALA A 122 -3.13 -22.60 11.14
N LEU A 123 -2.14 -22.29 11.97
CA LEU A 123 -0.73 -22.46 11.68
C LEU A 123 -0.24 -23.85 12.11
N SER A 124 0.84 -24.33 11.51
CA SER A 124 1.41 -25.65 11.81
C SER A 124 2.03 -25.74 13.21
N ASP A 125 2.42 -24.61 13.80
CA ASP A 125 2.88 -24.48 15.18
C ASP A 125 1.73 -24.42 16.21
N GLY A 126 0.47 -24.54 15.75
CA GLY A 126 -0.72 -24.48 16.59
C GLY A 126 -1.31 -23.07 16.75
N GLY A 127 -0.63 -22.04 16.24
CA GLY A 127 -1.11 -20.67 16.29
C GLY A 127 -2.43 -20.49 15.53
N ARG A 128 -3.27 -19.56 16.01
CA ARG A 128 -4.59 -19.28 15.42
C ARG A 128 -4.76 -17.80 15.14
N ILE A 129 -5.23 -17.49 13.93
CA ILE A 129 -5.55 -16.12 13.52
C ILE A 129 -6.99 -16.09 13.01
N THR A 130 -7.76 -15.10 13.48
CA THR A 130 -9.15 -14.90 13.04
C THR A 130 -9.37 -13.47 12.59
N GLY A 131 -10.37 -13.24 11.75
CA GLY A 131 -10.83 -11.89 11.41
C GLY A 131 -12.27 -11.92 10.92
N GLN A 132 -12.94 -10.77 10.94
CA GLN A 132 -14.28 -10.61 10.39
C GLN A 132 -14.40 -9.32 9.57
N THR A 133 -15.16 -9.38 8.48
CA THR A 133 -15.51 -8.22 7.65
C THR A 133 -16.96 -8.31 7.19
N VAL A 134 -17.57 -7.17 6.87
CA VAL A 134 -18.87 -7.10 6.20
C VAL A 134 -18.67 -6.42 4.86
N THR A 135 -18.94 -7.15 3.78
CA THR A 135 -18.77 -6.62 2.43
C THR A 135 -19.73 -5.46 2.17
N PRO A 136 -19.28 -4.40 1.49
CA PRO A 136 -20.13 -3.27 1.18
C PRO A 136 -21.11 -3.60 0.04
N ALA A 137 -22.08 -2.71 -0.19
CA ALA A 137 -22.93 -2.79 -1.38
C ALA A 137 -22.12 -2.51 -2.65
N ARG A 138 -22.66 -2.91 -3.81
CA ARG A 138 -22.00 -2.72 -5.11
C ARG A 138 -21.78 -1.25 -5.43
N VAL A 139 -20.56 -0.91 -5.83
CA VAL A 139 -20.24 0.39 -6.42
C VAL A 139 -20.29 0.30 -7.95
N ALA A 140 -20.80 1.34 -8.59
CA ALA A 140 -20.88 1.43 -10.05
C ALA A 140 -20.61 2.87 -10.52
N TRP A 141 -20.22 3.05 -11.78
CA TRP A 141 -20.12 4.37 -12.38
C TRP A 141 -21.51 4.97 -12.58
N VAL A 142 -21.71 6.20 -12.10
CA VAL A 142 -22.84 7.06 -12.48
C VAL A 142 -22.45 7.87 -13.73
N LYS A 143 -21.25 8.46 -13.68
CA LYS A 143 -20.58 9.09 -14.82
C LYS A 143 -19.19 8.50 -14.95
N PRO A 144 -18.97 7.55 -15.89
CA PRO A 144 -17.66 6.95 -16.06
C PRO A 144 -16.61 8.01 -16.49
N PRO A 145 -15.34 7.85 -16.09
CA PRO A 145 -14.26 8.69 -16.58
C PRO A 145 -14.10 8.54 -18.11
N ARG A 146 -13.46 9.51 -18.78
CA ARG A 146 -13.20 9.37 -20.22
C ARG A 146 -12.16 8.28 -20.47
N ALA A 147 -12.41 7.43 -21.46
CA ALA A 147 -11.47 6.38 -21.86
C ALA A 147 -10.21 6.93 -22.53
N LEU A 148 -10.29 8.07 -23.22
CA LEU A 148 -9.16 8.75 -23.85
C LEU A 148 -9.00 10.15 -23.26
N LEU A 149 -7.79 10.48 -22.83
CA LEU A 149 -7.43 11.76 -22.24
C LEU A 149 -6.24 12.36 -23.00
N GLN A 150 -6.31 13.65 -23.29
CA GLN A 150 -5.17 14.42 -23.79
C GLN A 150 -4.48 15.08 -22.61
N TYR A 151 -3.24 14.72 -22.32
CA TYR A 151 -2.49 15.42 -21.27
C TYR A 151 -2.28 16.89 -21.70
N PRO A 152 -2.55 17.86 -20.82
CA PRO A 152 -2.51 19.27 -21.18
C PRO A 152 -1.07 19.73 -21.39
N ALA A 153 -0.89 20.71 -22.29
CA ALA A 153 0.40 21.37 -22.49
C ALA A 153 0.81 22.19 -21.26
N ASP A 154 -0.17 22.87 -20.63
CA ASP A 154 0.00 23.62 -19.39
C ASP A 154 -0.90 23.05 -18.29
N THR A 155 -0.29 22.62 -17.18
CA THR A 155 -1.02 22.10 -16.01
C THR A 155 -1.39 23.17 -14.99
N ALA A 156 -0.92 24.41 -15.16
CA ALA A 156 -1.28 25.56 -14.32
C ALA A 156 -2.59 26.22 -14.77
N ASN A 157 -2.86 26.25 -16.09
CA ASN A 157 -4.04 26.88 -16.69
C ASN A 157 -4.95 25.85 -17.38
N LEU A 158 -5.73 25.12 -16.57
CA LEU A 158 -6.58 24.04 -17.05
C LEU A 158 -8.00 24.53 -17.38
N PRO A 159 -8.61 24.05 -18.49
CA PRO A 159 -10.02 24.29 -18.75
C PRO A 159 -10.90 23.67 -17.66
N SER A 160 -12.12 24.19 -17.50
CA SER A 160 -13.00 23.91 -16.36
C SER A 160 -13.08 22.40 -16.00
N PRO A 161 -12.89 22.06 -14.71
CA PRO A 161 -12.75 20.67 -14.24
C PRO A 161 -13.98 19.77 -14.48
N ASP A 162 -15.17 20.35 -14.69
CA ASP A 162 -16.42 19.56 -14.80
C ASP A 162 -16.50 18.70 -16.07
N SER A 163 -15.82 19.10 -17.16
CA SER A 163 -15.88 18.35 -18.42
C SER A 163 -15.20 16.98 -18.35
N LEU A 164 -14.28 16.79 -17.39
CA LEU A 164 -13.51 15.57 -17.16
C LEU A 164 -13.84 14.92 -15.80
N SER A 165 -14.85 15.43 -15.09
CA SER A 165 -15.28 14.82 -13.83
C SER A 165 -15.84 13.42 -14.05
N PHE A 166 -15.70 12.58 -13.04
CA PHE A 166 -16.31 11.26 -12.97
C PHE A 166 -17.03 11.08 -11.63
N GLU A 167 -18.02 10.20 -11.63
CA GLU A 167 -18.94 10.00 -10.51
C GLU A 167 -19.31 8.53 -10.40
N TRP A 168 -19.45 8.05 -9.18
CA TRP A 168 -19.86 6.70 -8.85
C TRP A 168 -21.01 6.70 -7.85
N THR A 169 -21.63 5.56 -7.65
CA THR A 169 -22.73 5.41 -6.71
C THR A 169 -22.24 5.62 -5.27
N ALA A 170 -23.00 6.38 -4.48
CA ALA A 170 -22.76 6.45 -3.04
C ALA A 170 -23.15 5.10 -2.41
N VAL A 171 -22.18 4.45 -1.76
CA VAL A 171 -22.35 3.16 -1.09
C VAL A 171 -22.71 3.39 0.38
N PRO A 172 -23.80 2.79 0.90
CA PRO A 172 -24.19 2.92 2.30
C PRO A 172 -23.05 2.53 3.25
N LYS A 173 -22.88 3.32 4.32
CA LYS A 173 -21.85 3.13 5.38
C LYS A 173 -20.39 3.30 4.90
N THR A 174 -20.14 3.50 3.62
CA THR A 174 -18.82 3.91 3.11
C THR A 174 -18.65 5.43 3.22
N ARG A 175 -17.86 5.88 4.19
CA ARG A 175 -17.57 7.31 4.41
C ARG A 175 -16.44 7.82 3.52
N GLU A 176 -15.51 6.93 3.19
CA GLU A 176 -14.30 7.26 2.45
C GLU A 176 -14.10 6.23 1.34
N TYR A 177 -13.85 6.72 0.14
CA TYR A 177 -13.49 5.91 -1.02
C TYR A 177 -11.99 5.96 -1.21
N ILE A 178 -11.40 4.84 -1.62
CA ILE A 178 -10.00 4.80 -2.04
C ILE A 178 -9.99 4.93 -3.56
N ILE A 179 -9.09 5.76 -4.08
CA ILE A 179 -8.90 5.96 -5.51
C ILE A 179 -7.48 5.51 -5.87
N SER A 180 -7.36 4.72 -6.92
CA SER A 180 -6.07 4.33 -7.49
C SER A 180 -6.00 4.67 -8.97
N VAL A 181 -4.85 5.18 -9.39
CA VAL A 181 -4.50 5.37 -10.80
C VAL A 181 -3.19 4.62 -11.03
N SER A 182 -3.25 3.49 -11.72
CA SER A 182 -2.10 2.61 -11.95
C SER A 182 -1.69 2.59 -13.40
N CYS A 183 -0.43 2.87 -13.69
CA CYS A 183 0.14 2.68 -15.02
C CYS A 183 0.29 1.18 -15.31
N VAL A 184 -0.36 0.73 -16.38
CA VAL A 184 -0.36 -0.69 -16.81
C VAL A 184 0.97 -1.06 -17.45
N ASP A 185 1.56 -0.13 -18.19
CA ASP A 185 2.77 -0.37 -18.97
C ASP A 185 3.66 0.86 -18.94
N SER A 186 4.69 0.82 -18.08
CA SER A 186 5.64 1.92 -17.95
C SER A 186 6.72 1.93 -19.03
N LEU A 187 6.72 0.97 -19.96
CA LEU A 187 7.77 0.81 -20.97
C LEU A 187 7.27 1.15 -22.38
N GLU A 188 6.11 0.63 -22.76
CA GLU A 188 5.56 0.80 -24.12
C GLU A 188 4.41 1.81 -24.13
N TYR A 189 4.40 2.69 -25.14
CA TYR A 189 3.33 3.68 -25.34
C TYR A 189 2.74 3.54 -26.75
N GLY A 190 3.60 3.57 -27.76
CA GLY A 190 3.23 3.57 -29.16
C GLY A 190 2.44 2.34 -29.59
N ARG A 191 2.68 1.17 -28.96
CA ARG A 191 1.95 -0.08 -29.26
C ARG A 191 0.44 0.00 -29.04
N TYR A 192 -0.01 0.97 -28.25
CA TYR A 192 -1.42 1.19 -27.93
C TYR A 192 -2.07 2.29 -28.77
N LEU A 193 -1.32 2.97 -29.64
CA LEU A 193 -1.84 3.99 -30.55
C LEU A 193 -2.50 3.35 -31.77
N THR A 194 -3.27 4.14 -32.51
CA THR A 194 -3.84 3.76 -33.80
C THR A 194 -3.48 4.83 -34.84
N PRO A 195 -2.55 4.57 -35.78
CA PRO A 195 -1.76 3.35 -35.92
C PRO A 195 -0.71 3.18 -34.79
N ALA A 196 -0.28 1.94 -34.57
CA ALA A 196 0.75 1.65 -33.57
C ALA A 196 2.12 2.21 -33.99
N THR A 197 2.92 2.64 -33.01
CA THR A 197 4.28 3.16 -33.21
C THR A 197 5.28 2.49 -32.26
N GLU A 198 6.58 2.69 -32.48
CA GLU A 198 7.65 2.19 -31.59
C GLU A 198 7.93 3.11 -30.39
N GLU A 199 7.11 4.14 -30.20
CA GLU A 199 7.36 5.16 -29.19
C GLU A 199 7.33 4.57 -27.77
N LYS A 200 8.41 4.77 -27.01
CA LYS A 200 8.50 4.32 -25.60
C LYS A 200 7.73 5.21 -24.64
N ASN A 201 7.28 4.66 -23.53
CA ASN A 201 6.58 5.41 -22.51
C ASN A 201 7.55 6.29 -21.68
N ARG A 202 7.00 7.35 -21.07
CA ARG A 202 7.74 8.23 -20.16
C ARG A 202 6.83 8.78 -19.07
N ARG A 203 7.43 9.33 -18.02
CA ARG A 203 6.69 9.97 -16.92
C ARG A 203 6.09 11.31 -17.32
N THR A 204 5.01 11.68 -16.64
CA THR A 204 4.44 13.04 -16.70
C THR A 204 5.33 14.01 -15.90
N SER A 205 5.38 15.28 -16.32
CA SER A 205 6.31 16.29 -15.79
C SER A 205 5.84 16.99 -14.49
N SER A 206 4.82 16.48 -13.79
CA SER A 206 4.27 17.11 -12.59
C SER A 206 5.33 17.41 -11.52
N VAL A 207 5.29 18.62 -10.94
CA VAL A 207 6.21 19.11 -9.90
C VAL A 207 6.27 18.19 -8.68
N ILE A 208 5.16 17.50 -8.36
CA ILE A 208 5.07 16.51 -7.27
C ILE A 208 5.84 15.23 -7.63
N ASN A 209 5.92 14.87 -8.91
CA ASN A 209 6.66 13.67 -9.38
C ASN A 209 8.17 13.90 -9.40
N GLN A 210 8.63 15.13 -9.61
CA GLN A 210 10.06 15.46 -9.69
C GLN A 210 10.77 15.35 -8.33
N ASN A 211 10.07 15.64 -7.22
CA ASN A 211 10.65 15.61 -5.87
C ASN A 211 10.49 14.27 -5.13
N ALA A 212 9.69 13.33 -5.67
CA ALA A 212 9.35 12.08 -5.00
C ALA A 212 10.37 10.96 -5.23
N ARG A 213 11.65 11.17 -4.88
CA ARG A 213 12.73 10.16 -5.04
C ARG A 213 12.39 8.81 -4.40
N ARG A 214 11.71 8.81 -3.24
CA ARG A 214 11.37 7.59 -2.48
C ARG A 214 10.26 6.75 -3.11
N ARG A 215 9.40 7.33 -3.95
CA ARG A 215 8.28 6.64 -4.62
C ARG A 215 8.40 6.70 -6.13
N TYR A 216 9.62 6.89 -6.63
CA TYR A 216 9.87 7.01 -8.05
C TYR A 216 9.35 5.77 -8.76
N ASN A 217 9.82 4.57 -8.40
CA ASN A 217 9.44 3.30 -9.06
C ASN A 217 7.97 2.87 -8.89
N GLU A 218 7.17 3.56 -8.08
CA GLU A 218 5.77 3.20 -7.90
C GLU A 218 4.93 3.64 -9.12
N THR A 219 4.28 2.67 -9.78
CA THR A 219 3.43 2.88 -10.96
C THR A 219 2.02 3.35 -10.61
N THR A 220 1.60 3.18 -9.35
CA THR A 220 0.27 3.57 -8.86
C THR A 220 0.34 4.85 -8.06
N ARG A 221 -0.67 5.71 -8.21
CA ARG A 221 -0.95 6.80 -7.28
C ARG A 221 -2.24 6.50 -6.54
N TRP A 222 -2.20 6.73 -5.24
CA TRP A 222 -3.29 6.45 -4.31
C TRP A 222 -3.81 7.73 -3.71
N ALA A 223 -5.11 7.79 -3.48
CA ALA A 223 -5.79 8.84 -2.72
C ALA A 223 -6.97 8.22 -1.96
N PHE A 224 -7.52 8.97 -1.01
CA PHE A 224 -8.83 8.68 -0.44
C PHE A 224 -9.66 9.96 -0.37
N VAL A 225 -10.97 9.84 -0.53
CA VAL A 225 -11.90 10.97 -0.63
C VAL A 225 -13.22 10.68 0.08
N GLN A 226 -13.90 11.72 0.55
CA GLN A 226 -15.19 11.62 1.25
C GLN A 226 -16.38 12.02 0.36
N THR A 227 -16.22 11.87 -0.96
CA THR A 227 -17.20 12.23 -1.98
C THR A 227 -17.33 11.10 -2.99
N SER A 228 -18.48 10.99 -3.65
CA SER A 228 -18.71 10.05 -4.75
C SER A 228 -18.51 10.66 -6.16
N LYS A 229 -18.00 11.90 -6.22
CA LYS A 229 -17.68 12.62 -7.45
C LYS A 229 -16.33 13.29 -7.33
N LEU A 230 -15.49 13.18 -8.36
CA LEU A 230 -14.22 13.89 -8.45
C LEU A 230 -14.01 14.55 -9.81
N PRO A 231 -13.36 15.73 -9.85
CA PRO A 231 -12.75 16.20 -11.09
C PRO A 231 -11.54 15.32 -11.45
N LEU A 232 -11.17 15.31 -12.73
CA LEU A 232 -9.90 14.71 -13.14
C LEU A 232 -8.73 15.46 -12.52
N VAL A 233 -7.78 14.72 -11.95
CA VAL A 233 -6.58 15.28 -11.31
C VAL A 233 -5.34 14.84 -12.09
N TRP A 234 -4.72 15.76 -12.85
CA TRP A 234 -3.60 15.40 -13.74
C TRP A 234 -2.38 14.83 -13.02
N PHE A 235 -2.07 15.32 -11.81
CA PHE A 235 -0.94 14.79 -11.04
C PHE A 235 -1.19 13.36 -10.50
N ALA A 236 -2.42 12.84 -10.61
CA ALA A 236 -2.70 11.43 -10.30
C ALA A 236 -2.02 10.48 -11.32
N TYR A 237 -1.79 10.95 -12.55
CA TYR A 237 -1.11 10.18 -13.60
C TYR A 237 0.40 10.39 -13.50
N LYS A 238 1.13 9.34 -13.11
CA LYS A 238 2.59 9.35 -13.03
C LYS A 238 3.26 9.10 -14.40
N TRP A 239 2.55 8.50 -15.33
CA TRP A 239 3.03 8.08 -16.65
C TRP A 239 2.04 8.51 -17.75
N TYR A 240 2.47 8.47 -19.00
CA TYR A 240 1.56 8.51 -20.14
C TYR A 240 1.06 7.09 -20.48
N GLY A 241 0.17 6.99 -21.47
CA GLY A 241 -0.31 5.71 -21.97
C GLY A 241 -1.40 5.09 -21.11
N LEU A 242 -1.36 3.77 -21.00
CA LEU A 242 -2.47 2.97 -20.51
C LEU A 242 -2.51 2.90 -18.97
N HIS A 243 -3.66 3.25 -18.38
CA HIS A 243 -3.88 3.31 -16.94
C HIS A 243 -5.15 2.60 -16.53
N ASP A 244 -5.15 1.99 -15.34
CA ASP A 244 -6.36 1.60 -14.62
C ASP A 244 -6.69 2.67 -13.58
N LEU A 245 -7.84 3.33 -13.74
CA LEU A 245 -8.45 4.17 -12.71
C LEU A 245 -9.49 3.33 -11.97
N THR A 246 -9.31 3.16 -10.67
CA THR A 246 -10.14 2.29 -9.84
C THR A 246 -10.62 3.03 -8.61
N VAL A 247 -11.92 2.92 -8.35
CA VAL A 247 -12.58 3.37 -7.12
C VAL A 247 -12.92 2.16 -6.29
N TYR A 248 -12.47 2.16 -5.05
CA TYR A 248 -12.85 1.19 -4.04
C TYR A 248 -13.82 1.88 -3.10
N ALA A 249 -14.95 1.25 -2.85
CA ALA A 249 -15.80 1.47 -1.71
C ALA A 249 -15.40 0.46 -0.64
N PRO A 250 -14.45 0.79 0.26
CA PRO A 250 -13.98 -0.13 1.29
C PRO A 250 -14.94 -0.22 2.46
N ASP A 251 -14.81 -1.32 3.21
CA ASP A 251 -15.27 -1.41 4.59
C ASP A 251 -14.32 -0.66 5.55
N PRO A 252 -14.70 -0.46 6.83
CA PRO A 252 -13.84 0.20 7.81
C PRO A 252 -12.46 -0.47 7.96
N ASN A 253 -12.42 -1.80 7.97
CA ASN A 253 -11.17 -2.55 8.15
C ASN A 253 -10.16 -2.23 7.05
N MET A 254 -10.60 -2.23 5.78
CA MET A 254 -9.72 -1.94 4.66
C MET A 254 -9.28 -0.47 4.63
N VAL A 255 -10.17 0.50 4.88
CA VAL A 255 -9.80 1.93 4.78
C VAL A 255 -8.84 2.38 5.88
N GLU A 256 -9.04 1.88 7.10
CA GLU A 256 -8.17 2.20 8.25
C GLU A 256 -6.77 1.60 8.05
N TRP A 257 -6.70 0.32 7.66
CA TRP A 257 -5.44 -0.32 7.33
C TRP A 257 -4.72 0.34 6.16
N PHE A 258 -5.46 0.72 5.11
CA PHE A 258 -4.92 1.44 3.96
C PHE A 258 -4.30 2.78 4.38
N LYS A 259 -4.98 3.55 5.24
CA LYS A 259 -4.46 4.81 5.77
C LYS A 259 -3.16 4.60 6.54
N GLN A 260 -3.12 3.63 7.45
CA GLN A 260 -1.89 3.31 8.18
C GLN A 260 -0.74 2.96 7.24
N THR A 261 -0.95 2.04 6.32
CA THR A 261 0.12 1.49 5.48
C THR A 261 0.57 2.42 4.35
N ARG A 262 -0.26 3.37 3.92
CA ARG A 262 0.05 4.28 2.80
C ARG A 262 0.32 5.72 3.19
N PHE A 263 -0.34 6.20 4.25
CA PHE A 263 -0.33 7.59 4.71
C PHE A 263 0.05 7.75 6.18
N GLY A 264 0.19 6.66 6.93
CA GLY A 264 0.61 6.67 8.32
C GLY A 264 2.11 6.97 8.48
N PRO A 265 2.55 7.19 9.73
CA PRO A 265 3.97 7.30 10.06
C PRO A 265 4.70 5.99 9.72
N ASN A 266 6.04 5.99 9.82
CA ASN A 266 6.84 4.76 9.66
C ASN A 266 6.70 3.79 10.85
N GLU A 267 5.63 3.90 11.63
CA GLU A 267 5.35 3.11 12.82
C GLU A 267 4.03 2.36 12.63
N PHE A 268 4.03 1.10 13.03
CA PHE A 268 2.86 0.25 12.97
C PHE A 268 2.00 0.47 14.21
N ASN A 269 0.72 0.85 14.03
CA ASN A 269 -0.25 0.86 15.12
C ASN A 269 -1.04 -0.46 15.13
N ALA A 270 -0.76 -1.29 16.13
CA ALA A 270 -1.43 -2.58 16.31
C ALA A 270 -2.94 -2.45 16.57
N LEU A 271 -3.42 -1.30 17.05
CA LEU A 271 -4.85 -1.04 17.24
C LEU A 271 -5.64 -0.96 15.93
N LEU A 272 -4.95 -0.77 14.80
CA LEU A 272 -5.56 -0.79 13.47
C LEU A 272 -5.48 -2.19 12.81
N SER A 273 -4.97 -3.19 13.54
CA SER A 273 -5.08 -4.59 13.14
C SER A 273 -6.53 -5.07 13.27
N THR A 274 -7.07 -5.69 12.24
CA THR A 274 -8.43 -6.26 12.26
C THR A 274 -8.45 -7.78 12.29
N VAL A 275 -7.26 -8.37 12.42
CA VAL A 275 -7.10 -9.78 12.77
C VAL A 275 -6.75 -9.92 14.24
N GLU A 276 -7.20 -11.02 14.83
CA GLU A 276 -7.06 -11.37 16.24
C GLU A 276 -6.30 -12.70 16.39
N GLY A 277 -5.78 -12.96 17.59
CA GLY A 277 -5.00 -14.16 17.91
C GLY A 277 -3.50 -13.95 17.70
N ASP A 278 -2.81 -14.95 17.16
CA ASP A 278 -1.35 -15.01 17.05
C ASP A 278 -0.79 -14.24 15.84
N GLY A 279 -1.47 -13.19 15.40
CA GLY A 279 -1.09 -12.42 14.21
C GLY A 279 -1.57 -10.98 14.23
N ILE A 280 -0.94 -10.19 13.37
CA ILE A 280 -1.31 -8.78 13.09
C ILE A 280 -1.65 -8.64 11.62
N GLY A 281 -2.46 -7.66 11.24
CA GLY A 281 -2.86 -7.55 9.85
C GLY A 281 -4.25 -7.02 9.62
N VAL A 282 -4.75 -7.29 8.41
CA VAL A 282 -6.09 -6.89 7.99
C VAL A 282 -6.83 -8.06 7.38
N PHE A 283 -8.07 -8.20 7.80
CA PHE A 283 -9.12 -8.84 7.01
C PHE A 283 -10.21 -7.81 6.75
N GLY A 284 -10.27 -7.32 5.53
CA GLY A 284 -11.21 -6.28 5.11
C GLY A 284 -11.89 -6.62 3.80
N SER A 285 -12.69 -5.71 3.30
CA SER A 285 -13.39 -5.90 2.04
C SER A 285 -13.64 -4.59 1.31
N ALA A 286 -13.92 -4.70 0.01
CA ALA A 286 -14.35 -3.57 -0.79
C ALA A 286 -15.26 -4.00 -1.93
N SER A 287 -16.11 -3.09 -2.38
CA SER A 287 -16.69 -3.13 -3.72
C SER A 287 -15.87 -2.22 -4.62
N VAL A 288 -15.69 -2.61 -5.88
CA VAL A 288 -14.75 -1.96 -6.78
C VAL A 288 -15.40 -1.67 -8.11
N VAL A 289 -15.18 -0.46 -8.62
CA VAL A 289 -15.46 -0.12 -10.02
C VAL A 289 -14.20 0.48 -10.63
N GLY A 290 -13.85 0.01 -11.82
CA GLY A 290 -12.65 0.44 -12.53
C GLY A 290 -12.94 0.81 -13.97
N GLN A 291 -12.06 1.61 -14.55
CA GLN A 291 -12.04 1.86 -15.98
C GLN A 291 -10.61 2.04 -16.48
N ARG A 292 -10.35 1.37 -17.60
CA ARG A 292 -9.13 1.53 -18.39
C ARG A 292 -9.17 2.88 -19.13
N GLN A 293 -8.11 3.66 -18.99
CA GLN A 293 -7.94 4.95 -19.66
C GLN A 293 -6.62 4.98 -20.43
N PHE A 294 -6.60 5.71 -21.53
CA PHE A 294 -5.39 6.02 -22.27
C PHE A 294 -5.09 7.52 -22.18
N LEU A 295 -3.91 7.85 -21.69
CA LEU A 295 -3.44 9.22 -21.56
C LEU A 295 -2.42 9.54 -22.66
N LEU A 296 -2.84 10.33 -23.64
CA LEU A 296 -1.96 10.82 -24.69
C LEU A 296 -0.91 11.75 -24.11
N LYS A 297 0.31 11.66 -24.66
CA LYS A 297 1.39 12.60 -24.35
C LYS A 297 0.99 14.03 -24.68
N ASN A 298 1.56 14.99 -23.94
CA ASN A 298 1.44 16.39 -24.32
C ASN A 298 1.93 16.54 -25.78
N GLN A 299 1.11 17.16 -26.63
CA GLN A 299 1.54 17.47 -27.99
C GLN A 299 2.74 18.43 -27.91
N PRO A 300 3.76 18.26 -28.76
CA PRO A 300 4.89 19.19 -28.85
C PRO A 300 4.44 20.61 -29.20
#